data_AF-A0A6J7KZK1-F1
#
_entry.id   AF-A0A6J7KZK1-F1
#
_cell.length_a   1.000
_cell.length_b   1.000
_cell.length_c   1.000
_cell.angle_alpha   90.00
_cell.angle_beta   90.00
_cell.angle_gamma   90.00
#
_symmetry.space_group_name_H-M   'P 1'
#
loop_
_entity.id
_entity.type
_entity.pdbx_description
1 polymer ?
#
loop_
_entity_poly.entity_id
_entity_poly.type
_entity_poly.pdbx_seq_one_letter_code
_entity_poly.pdbx_strand_id
1 'polypeptide(L)'
;MEDRHRAKIPKLVHLVWLGSEPGAQLLGTIDRLRELNPDWEVRLWRDGDLDWLKNREWFDSVPTWAGRSDIARYEIVLRHGGFYVDADFEFLRSLDDANLNLEGVVVVKERQGYFCNGFFGASAGHAFMARLVDRLGASIEARPRATPQAVSGPAFFTDELVQWSAEAGEAWSEIDRDLVFPYSFDKLDHASGPWAPDVIAVHAWDQARNGRAQVDPNLSVTRGSLVSRIRMGLRIRSRLRVKVSTVRRVFDRLVWRPNCAYLGDGRGLVVGRHGRAIIVELSDTYVLSSLVARGAGDESFHRFLSKTLSGSDVYVDVGANIGQFVDTAARSLSSYGRVFAYEPNPRVADTLSLNVQMGRNSAAHAEVVERRVAVSDSTEPVTLRVPTFHAGRGSMVRTSLSDVDVAKLDHHEVSCVTLDDELGHISRIRLIKVDVEGNEAAVLAGASTLIESGRVDLVDIESVRAHLGSSVERLGEILDRWQDLGATFADIDSHGELIPIQKRGSTIVTSADRSHLIIDLRPIRAALQRF
;
A
#
# COMPACT_ATOMS: atom_id res chain seq x y z
N MET A 1 -31.48 17.03 29.59
CA MET A 1 -30.26 17.79 29.28
C MET A 1 -30.15 17.79 27.77
N GLU A 2 -30.28 18.96 27.20
CA GLU A 2 -30.48 19.21 25.78
C GLU A 2 -29.40 18.58 24.93
N ASP A 3 -29.85 18.08 23.78
CA ASP A 3 -29.09 17.60 22.65
C ASP A 3 -27.97 18.62 22.34
N ARG A 4 -26.74 18.32 22.79
CA ARG A 4 -25.55 19.02 22.34
C ARG A 4 -25.42 18.68 20.86
N HIS A 5 -26.06 19.47 19.99
CA HIS A 5 -25.74 19.51 18.58
C HIS A 5 -24.22 19.44 18.46
N ARG A 6 -23.69 18.34 17.90
CA ARG A 6 -22.26 18.17 17.67
C ARG A 6 -21.78 19.43 16.96
N ALA A 7 -20.89 20.20 17.61
CA ALA A 7 -20.44 21.46 17.07
C ALA A 7 -19.88 21.20 15.67
N LYS A 8 -20.39 21.93 14.66
CA LYS A 8 -19.96 21.76 13.29
C LYS A 8 -18.54 22.28 13.12
N ILE A 9 -17.76 21.62 12.28
CA ILE A 9 -16.45 22.08 11.84
C ILE A 9 -16.69 23.26 10.89
N PRO A 10 -16.18 24.47 11.19
CA PRO A 10 -16.34 25.60 10.28
C PRO A 10 -15.60 25.34 8.96
N LYS A 11 -16.13 25.88 7.85
CA LYS A 11 -15.48 25.89 6.54
C LYS A 11 -14.31 26.88 6.53
N LEU A 12 -13.26 26.53 7.25
CA LEU A 12 -12.08 27.34 7.49
C LEU A 12 -10.84 26.45 7.35
N VAL A 13 -9.89 26.85 6.52
CA VAL A 13 -8.61 26.17 6.31
C VAL A 13 -7.49 27.02 6.91
N HIS A 14 -6.63 26.37 7.68
CA HIS A 14 -5.48 26.96 8.35
C HIS A 14 -4.19 26.41 7.78
N LEU A 15 -3.27 27.30 7.40
CA LEU A 15 -1.90 26.99 7.03
C LEU A 15 -0.93 27.76 7.93
N VAL A 16 0.25 27.19 8.18
CA VAL A 16 1.31 27.84 8.98
C VAL A 16 2.57 27.97 8.12
N TRP A 17 3.16 29.17 8.10
CA TRP A 17 4.49 29.39 7.51
C TRP A 17 5.31 30.33 8.36
N LEU A 18 6.43 29.83 8.87
CA LEU A 18 7.26 30.49 9.87
C LEU A 18 8.64 30.87 9.32
N GLY A 19 9.24 31.89 9.91
CA GLY A 19 10.59 32.35 9.62
C GLY A 19 10.67 33.19 8.33
N SER A 20 10.67 32.55 7.16
CA SER A 20 10.86 33.25 5.88
C SER A 20 9.54 33.78 5.30
N GLU A 21 9.63 34.69 4.32
CA GLU A 21 8.46 35.04 3.50
C GLU A 21 7.92 33.83 2.74
N PRO A 22 6.58 33.71 2.56
CA PRO A 22 5.97 32.62 1.81
C PRO A 22 6.53 32.54 0.38
N GLY A 23 6.96 31.35 -0.02
CA GLY A 23 7.39 31.09 -1.39
C GLY A 23 6.21 30.96 -2.37
N ALA A 24 6.51 30.98 -3.67
CA ALA A 24 5.51 30.86 -4.73
C ALA A 24 4.66 29.57 -4.64
N GLN A 25 5.24 28.47 -4.15
CA GLN A 25 4.52 27.19 -3.97
C GLN A 25 3.37 27.31 -2.95
N LEU A 26 3.64 27.90 -1.77
CA LEU A 26 2.60 28.11 -0.75
C LEU A 26 1.55 29.11 -1.23
N LEU A 27 1.97 30.21 -1.87
CA LEU A 27 1.03 31.19 -2.41
C LEU A 27 0.11 30.56 -3.46
N GLY A 28 0.66 29.77 -4.38
CA GLY A 28 -0.12 29.01 -5.36
C GLY A 28 -1.08 28.01 -4.71
N THR A 29 -0.66 27.35 -3.61
CA THR A 29 -1.52 26.46 -2.83
C THR A 29 -2.71 27.21 -2.21
N ILE A 30 -2.47 28.37 -1.62
CA ILE A 30 -3.51 29.22 -1.02
C ILE A 30 -4.51 29.70 -2.09
N ASP A 31 -4.00 30.18 -3.22
CA ASP A 31 -4.84 30.65 -4.32
C ASP A 31 -5.68 29.52 -4.90
N ARG A 32 -5.08 28.34 -5.08
CA ARG A 32 -5.77 27.15 -5.56
C ARG A 32 -6.84 26.66 -4.60
N LEU A 33 -6.57 26.67 -3.29
CA LEU A 33 -7.56 26.34 -2.26
C LEU A 33 -8.77 27.28 -2.33
N ARG A 34 -8.55 28.59 -2.44
CA ARG A 34 -9.63 29.58 -2.56
C ARG A 34 -10.45 29.41 -3.83
N GLU A 35 -9.79 29.11 -4.95
CA GLU A 35 -10.44 28.86 -6.24
C GLU A 35 -11.36 27.63 -6.17
N LEU A 36 -10.86 26.53 -5.61
CA LEU A 36 -11.60 25.26 -5.49
C LEU A 36 -12.67 25.27 -4.39
N ASN A 37 -12.55 26.17 -3.41
CA ASN A 37 -13.38 26.21 -2.22
C ASN A 37 -13.88 27.64 -1.94
N PRO A 38 -14.72 28.22 -2.82
CA PRO A 38 -15.14 29.63 -2.70
C PRO A 38 -15.94 29.93 -1.42
N ASP A 39 -16.59 28.93 -0.84
CA ASP A 39 -17.34 29.04 0.42
C ASP A 39 -16.48 28.83 1.68
N TRP A 40 -15.18 28.59 1.52
CA TRP A 40 -14.25 28.35 2.62
C TRP A 40 -13.35 29.55 2.85
N GLU A 41 -13.15 29.93 4.11
CA GLU A 41 -12.11 30.89 4.48
C GLU A 41 -10.75 30.19 4.49
N VAL A 42 -9.72 30.82 3.92
CA VAL A 42 -8.33 30.30 3.96
C VAL A 42 -7.44 31.31 4.69
N ARG A 43 -6.87 30.88 5.82
CA ARG A 43 -6.04 31.69 6.71
C ARG A 43 -4.62 31.15 6.83
N LEU A 44 -3.65 32.02 6.54
CA LEU A 44 -2.23 31.78 6.77
C LEU A 44 -1.80 32.40 8.10
N TRP A 45 -1.12 31.63 8.94
CA TRP A 45 -0.55 32.07 10.20
C TRP A 45 0.97 32.25 10.10
N ARG A 46 1.47 33.37 10.60
CA ARG A 46 2.87 33.77 10.63
C ARG A 46 3.38 33.85 12.07
N ASP A 47 4.69 34.03 12.26
CA ASP A 47 5.31 34.11 13.59
C ASP A 47 4.62 35.14 14.51
N GLY A 48 4.27 36.32 13.97
CA GLY A 48 3.63 37.39 14.74
C GLY A 48 2.14 37.16 15.08
N ASP A 49 1.50 36.15 14.47
CA ASP A 49 0.09 35.86 14.71
C ASP A 49 -0.12 34.86 15.86
N LEU A 50 0.96 34.35 16.46
CA LEU A 50 0.98 33.19 17.36
C LEU A 50 1.43 33.51 18.80
N ASP A 51 1.34 34.77 19.22
CA ASP A 51 1.74 35.21 20.58
C ASP A 51 0.84 34.68 21.71
N TRP A 52 -0.30 34.09 21.36
CA TRP A 52 -1.28 33.57 22.30
C TRP A 52 -1.14 32.07 22.58
N LEU A 53 -0.16 31.38 21.97
CA LEU A 53 0.04 29.95 22.18
C LEU A 53 0.28 29.62 23.66
N LYS A 54 -0.51 28.69 24.20
CA LYS A 54 -0.35 28.12 25.53
C LYS A 54 1.00 27.41 25.67
N ASN A 55 1.39 26.62 24.66
CA ASN A 55 2.67 25.91 24.64
C ASN A 55 3.80 26.74 24.00
N ARG A 56 3.80 28.07 24.20
CA ARG A 56 4.82 28.96 23.61
C ARG A 56 6.25 28.57 23.98
N GLU A 57 6.49 28.15 25.22
CA GLU A 57 7.80 27.64 25.66
C GLU A 57 8.28 26.48 24.78
N TRP A 58 7.41 25.50 24.53
CA TRP A 58 7.73 24.35 23.68
C TRP A 58 7.91 24.77 22.22
N PHE A 59 7.03 25.62 21.71
CA PHE A 59 7.12 26.20 20.37
C PHE A 59 8.48 26.87 20.14
N ASP A 60 8.91 27.75 21.05
CA ASP A 60 10.18 28.47 20.94
C ASP A 60 11.39 27.53 21.12
N SER A 61 11.25 26.45 21.91
CA SER A 61 12.33 25.48 22.15
C SER A 61 12.66 24.59 20.95
N VAL A 62 11.69 24.37 20.04
CA VAL A 62 11.87 23.47 18.90
C VAL A 62 12.66 24.17 17.80
N PRO A 63 13.81 23.62 17.37
CA PRO A 63 14.69 24.30 16.42
C PRO A 63 14.20 24.23 14.96
N THR A 64 13.29 23.30 14.63
CA THR A 64 12.79 23.13 13.27
C THR A 64 11.45 23.83 13.07
N TRP A 65 11.28 24.54 11.96
CA TRP A 65 10.02 25.23 11.64
C TRP A 65 8.83 24.26 11.53
N ALA A 66 9.07 23.06 10.99
CA ALA A 66 8.07 22.01 10.92
C ALA A 66 7.62 21.53 12.32
N GLY A 67 8.57 21.34 13.24
CA GLY A 67 8.23 20.94 14.60
C GLY A 67 7.51 22.05 15.38
N ARG A 68 7.80 23.32 15.09
CA ARG A 68 6.99 24.44 15.60
C ARG A 68 5.57 24.44 15.06
N SER A 69 5.42 24.13 13.77
CA SER A 69 4.11 23.98 13.14
C SER A 69 3.30 22.82 13.74
N ASP A 70 3.92 21.70 14.12
CA ASP A 70 3.26 20.61 14.88
C ASP A 70 2.61 21.10 16.18
N ILE A 71 3.23 22.09 16.84
CA ILE A 71 2.72 22.66 18.09
C ILE A 71 1.58 23.64 17.80
N ALA A 72 1.81 24.58 16.89
CA ALA A 72 0.84 25.63 16.58
C ALA A 72 -0.48 25.06 16.01
N ARG A 73 -0.42 24.03 15.16
CA ARG A 73 -1.61 23.49 14.48
C ARG A 73 -2.70 23.00 15.43
N TYR A 74 -2.32 22.37 16.55
CA TYR A 74 -3.29 21.87 17.52
C TYR A 74 -4.01 23.00 18.25
N GLU A 75 -3.27 24.05 18.62
CA GLU A 75 -3.84 25.21 19.32
C GLU A 75 -4.68 26.11 18.39
N ILE A 76 -4.27 26.24 17.12
CA ILE A 76 -5.05 26.93 16.09
C ILE A 76 -6.41 26.27 15.92
N VAL A 77 -6.45 24.95 15.68
CA VAL A 77 -7.71 24.22 15.49
C VAL A 77 -8.51 24.17 16.80
N LEU A 78 -7.87 24.03 17.96
CA LEU A 78 -8.56 24.12 19.25
C LEU A 78 -9.28 25.46 19.40
N ARG A 79 -8.64 26.57 19.04
CA ARG A 79 -9.19 27.91 19.23
C ARG A 79 -10.24 28.29 18.20
N HIS A 80 -10.00 27.95 16.93
CA HIS A 80 -10.79 28.46 15.81
C HIS A 80 -11.70 27.40 15.17
N GLY A 81 -11.47 26.12 15.45
CA GLY A 81 -12.03 25.01 14.68
C GLY A 81 -11.46 24.99 13.26
N GLY A 82 -12.12 24.24 12.38
CA GLY A 82 -11.76 24.17 10.97
C GLY A 82 -10.76 23.07 10.67
N PHE A 83 -10.14 23.14 9.50
CA PHE A 83 -9.15 22.20 9.01
C PHE A 83 -7.76 22.83 9.04
N TYR A 84 -6.79 22.11 9.58
CA TYR A 84 -5.39 22.42 9.39
C TYR A 84 -4.84 21.64 8.19
N VAL A 85 -4.01 22.27 7.37
CA VAL A 85 -3.31 21.65 6.25
C VAL A 85 -1.86 22.14 6.19
N ASP A 86 -0.91 21.21 6.02
CA ASP A 86 0.51 21.53 5.83
C ASP A 86 0.74 22.29 4.50
N ALA A 87 1.79 23.12 4.49
CA ALA A 87 2.08 24.04 3.40
C ALA A 87 2.52 23.35 2.09
N ASP A 88 2.88 22.06 2.13
CA ASP A 88 3.34 21.28 0.98
C ASP A 88 2.26 20.33 0.41
N PHE A 89 0.99 20.57 0.74
CA PHE A 89 -0.14 19.96 0.02
C PHE A 89 -0.51 20.73 -1.24
N GLU A 90 -0.76 20.01 -2.33
CA GLU A 90 -1.34 20.54 -3.56
C GLU A 90 -2.78 20.04 -3.71
N PHE A 91 -3.75 20.95 -3.87
CA PHE A 91 -5.16 20.59 -4.01
C PHE A 91 -5.59 20.50 -5.47
N LEU A 92 -6.16 19.36 -5.83
CA LEU A 92 -6.66 19.08 -7.18
C LEU A 92 -8.18 19.30 -7.27
N ARG A 93 -8.90 19.09 -6.15
CA ARG A 93 -10.36 19.20 -6.06
C ARG A 93 -10.81 19.95 -4.81
N SER A 94 -12.10 20.28 -4.77
CA SER A 94 -12.74 20.87 -3.60
C SER A 94 -12.65 19.91 -2.39
N LEU A 95 -12.53 20.46 -1.19
CA LEU A 95 -12.66 19.72 0.07
C LEU A 95 -14.07 19.13 0.22
N ASP A 96 -15.08 19.76 -0.37
CA ASP A 96 -16.45 19.25 -0.35
C ASP A 96 -16.59 17.94 -1.19
N ASP A 97 -15.67 17.67 -2.14
CA ASP A 97 -15.64 16.42 -2.92
C ASP A 97 -15.20 15.20 -2.07
N ALA A 98 -14.58 15.43 -0.90
CA ALA A 98 -14.15 14.37 0.00
C ALA A 98 -15.29 13.80 0.86
N ASN A 99 -16.54 14.22 0.61
CA ASN A 99 -17.74 13.84 1.37
C ASN A 99 -17.55 13.98 2.89
N LEU A 100 -16.96 15.09 3.30
CA LEU A 100 -16.53 15.33 4.68
C LEU A 100 -17.75 15.39 5.61
N ASN A 101 -17.74 14.55 6.65
CA ASN A 101 -18.61 14.75 7.79
C ASN A 101 -18.07 15.91 8.64
N LEU A 102 -18.65 17.10 8.49
CA LEU A 102 -18.24 18.31 9.20
C LEU A 102 -18.71 18.35 10.66
N GLU A 103 -18.63 17.23 11.38
CA GLU A 103 -18.96 17.10 12.79
C GLU A 103 -17.84 16.38 13.56
N GLY A 104 -17.59 16.82 14.79
CA GLY A 104 -16.60 16.19 15.66
C GLY A 104 -15.16 16.41 15.17
N VAL A 105 -14.49 15.30 14.84
CA VAL A 105 -13.10 15.26 14.35
C VAL A 105 -13.05 14.53 13.01
N VAL A 106 -12.31 15.10 12.06
CA VAL A 106 -12.00 14.51 10.76
C VAL A 106 -10.49 14.33 10.67
N VAL A 107 -10.03 13.14 10.30
CA VAL A 107 -8.60 12.82 10.17
C VAL A 107 -8.29 12.18 8.83
N VAL A 108 -7.10 12.41 8.29
CA VAL A 108 -6.63 11.72 7.07
C VAL A 108 -5.82 10.49 7.45
N LYS A 109 -6.19 9.35 6.89
CA LYS A 109 -5.44 8.10 7.04
C LYS A 109 -4.17 8.14 6.19
N GLU A 110 -3.03 7.74 6.75
CA GLU A 110 -1.77 7.62 6.00
C GLU A 110 -1.46 6.14 5.69
N ARG A 111 -1.82 5.27 6.63
CA ARG A 111 -1.84 3.80 6.51
C ARG A 111 -2.81 3.20 7.53
N GLN A 112 -2.99 1.88 7.53
CA GLN A 112 -3.86 1.22 8.51
C GLN A 112 -3.48 1.57 9.96
N GLY A 113 -4.43 2.20 10.68
CA GLY A 113 -4.27 2.58 12.09
C GLY A 113 -3.26 3.70 12.34
N TYR A 114 -2.93 4.51 11.34
CA TYR A 114 -2.01 5.64 11.48
C TYR A 114 -2.50 6.85 10.69
N PHE A 115 -2.62 7.99 11.37
CA PHE A 115 -3.25 9.19 10.84
C PHE A 115 -2.23 10.31 10.70
N CYS A 116 -2.38 11.08 9.62
CA CYS A 116 -1.59 12.27 9.37
C CYS A 116 -1.99 13.39 10.35
N ASN A 117 -1.02 14.10 10.93
CA ASN A 117 -1.27 15.34 11.68
C ASN A 117 -1.07 16.59 10.81
N GLY A 118 -0.76 16.43 9.53
CA GLY A 118 -0.60 17.48 8.53
C GLY A 118 -1.88 17.83 7.80
N PHE A 119 -2.94 17.04 7.94
CA PHE A 119 -4.26 17.33 7.40
C PHE A 119 -5.34 16.70 8.30
N PHE A 120 -6.05 17.53 9.06
CA PHE A 120 -7.14 17.12 9.96
C PHE A 120 -8.06 18.30 10.23
N GLY A 121 -9.27 18.05 10.75
CA GLY A 121 -10.21 19.09 11.15
C GLY A 121 -10.97 18.75 12.42
N ALA A 122 -11.39 19.79 13.16
CA ALA A 122 -12.23 19.64 14.33
C ALA A 122 -13.06 20.91 14.60
N SER A 123 -14.08 20.80 15.42
CA SER A 123 -14.81 21.98 15.91
C SER A 123 -13.99 22.78 16.93
N ALA A 124 -14.28 24.08 17.03
CA ALA A 124 -13.62 24.93 18.02
C ALA A 124 -13.93 24.43 19.44
N GLY A 125 -12.91 24.36 20.30
CA GLY A 125 -13.02 23.88 21.68
C GLY A 125 -13.18 22.37 21.83
N HIS A 126 -12.99 21.59 20.75
CA HIS A 126 -13.20 20.14 20.80
C HIS A 126 -12.29 19.44 21.83
N ALA A 127 -12.85 18.49 22.59
CA ALA A 127 -12.16 17.83 23.71
C ALA A 127 -10.89 17.09 23.29
N PHE A 128 -10.91 16.43 22.12
CA PHE A 128 -9.70 15.81 21.55
C PHE A 128 -8.58 16.84 21.30
N MET A 129 -8.92 18.01 20.75
CA MET A 129 -7.92 19.05 20.49
C MET A 129 -7.34 19.60 21.79
N ALA A 130 -8.19 19.78 22.82
CA ALA A 130 -7.74 20.20 24.14
C ALA A 130 -6.77 19.17 24.74
N ARG A 131 -7.06 17.87 24.61
CA ARG A 131 -6.17 16.78 25.04
C ARG A 131 -4.81 16.85 24.36
N LEU A 132 -4.76 17.03 23.04
CA LEU A 132 -3.49 17.15 22.30
C LEU A 132 -2.64 18.31 22.87
N VAL A 133 -3.26 19.48 23.05
CA VAL A 133 -2.61 20.68 23.56
C VAL A 133 -2.13 20.50 25.00
N ASP A 134 -2.91 19.85 25.85
CA ASP A 134 -2.59 19.64 27.26
C ASP A 134 -1.50 18.59 27.48
N ARG A 135 -1.44 17.55 26.64
CA ARG A 135 -0.48 16.44 26.78
C ARG A 135 0.82 16.64 26.00
N LEU A 136 0.87 17.62 25.11
CA LEU A 136 2.03 17.90 24.26
C LEU A 136 3.33 18.08 25.07
N GLY A 137 3.31 18.93 26.10
CA GLY A 137 4.48 19.17 26.94
C GLY A 137 5.02 17.89 27.58
N ALA A 138 4.13 17.10 28.18
CA ALA A 138 4.50 15.81 28.79
C ALA A 138 5.06 14.80 27.76
N SER A 139 4.54 14.81 26.54
CA SER A 139 5.04 13.96 25.44
C SER A 139 6.47 14.33 25.04
N ILE A 140 6.75 15.63 24.91
CA ILE A 140 8.08 16.16 24.57
C ILE A 140 9.08 15.86 25.71
N GLU A 141 8.70 16.13 26.96
CA GLU A 141 9.54 15.91 28.14
C GLU A 141 9.88 14.43 28.37
N ALA A 142 8.92 13.53 28.17
CA ALA A 142 9.12 12.11 28.38
C ALA A 142 10.11 11.49 27.36
N ARG A 143 10.30 12.15 26.21
CA ARG A 143 11.07 11.61 25.08
C ARG A 143 11.98 12.68 24.44
N PRO A 144 12.92 13.28 25.19
CA PRO A 144 13.68 14.46 24.72
C PRO A 144 14.69 14.16 23.59
N ARG A 145 14.87 12.87 23.24
CA ARG A 145 15.73 12.42 22.13
C ARG A 145 14.94 11.83 20.96
N ALA A 146 13.61 11.78 21.06
CA ALA A 146 12.77 11.29 19.99
C ALA A 146 12.58 12.36 18.89
N THR A 147 12.18 11.93 17.70
CA THR A 147 11.95 12.83 16.57
C THR A 147 10.66 13.64 16.79
N PRO A 148 10.51 14.82 16.15
CA PRO A 148 9.25 15.58 16.17
C PRO A 148 8.03 14.70 15.81
N GLN A 149 8.17 13.84 14.79
CA GLN A 149 7.14 12.85 14.40
C GLN A 149 6.60 12.00 15.56
N ALA A 150 7.43 11.70 16.56
CA ALA A 150 7.11 10.82 17.68
C ALA A 150 6.62 11.55 18.95
N VAL A 151 6.86 12.87 19.08
CA VAL A 151 6.53 13.63 20.29
C VAL A 151 5.45 14.68 20.08
N SER A 152 5.37 15.23 18.87
CA SER A 152 4.40 16.26 18.47
C SER A 152 3.69 15.92 17.16
N GLY A 153 4.25 15.00 16.37
CA GLY A 153 3.81 14.68 15.02
C GLY A 153 2.75 13.56 14.92
N PRO A 154 2.67 12.85 13.77
CA PRO A 154 1.58 11.91 13.48
C PRO A 154 1.46 10.74 14.47
N ALA A 155 2.55 10.26 15.06
CA ALA A 155 2.49 9.17 16.02
C ALA A 155 1.85 9.61 17.34
N PHE A 156 2.20 10.80 17.84
CA PHE A 156 1.55 11.40 19.02
C PHE A 156 0.06 11.65 18.74
N PHE A 157 -0.25 12.26 17.59
CA PHE A 157 -1.64 12.51 17.18
C PHE A 157 -2.47 11.23 17.13
N THR A 158 -1.95 10.17 16.51
CA THR A 158 -2.62 8.87 16.39
C THR A 158 -2.85 8.23 17.77
N ASP A 159 -1.82 8.16 18.62
CA ASP A 159 -1.90 7.55 19.95
C ASP A 159 -2.96 8.27 20.81
N GLU A 160 -3.00 9.60 20.77
CA GLU A 160 -3.95 10.40 21.53
C GLU A 160 -5.38 10.29 20.99
N LEU A 161 -5.56 10.19 19.67
CA LEU A 161 -6.89 10.01 19.05
C LEU A 161 -7.52 8.69 19.49
N VAL A 162 -6.75 7.60 19.39
CA VAL A 162 -7.22 6.26 19.75
C VAL A 162 -7.56 6.18 21.24
N GLN A 163 -6.70 6.73 22.11
CA GLN A 163 -6.97 6.76 23.55
C GLN A 163 -8.18 7.63 23.90
N TRP A 164 -8.27 8.83 23.32
CA TRP A 164 -9.40 9.74 23.56
C TRP A 164 -10.72 9.08 23.17
N SER A 165 -10.79 8.47 21.99
CA SER A 165 -11.99 7.80 21.49
C SER A 165 -12.41 6.63 22.38
N ALA A 166 -11.45 5.81 22.83
CA ALA A 166 -11.72 4.72 23.77
C ALA A 166 -12.24 5.21 25.12
N GLU A 167 -11.74 6.36 25.60
CA GLU A 167 -12.16 6.96 26.88
C GLU A 167 -13.51 7.69 26.79
N ALA A 168 -13.74 8.43 25.70
CA ALA A 168 -14.92 9.26 25.47
C ALA A 168 -16.11 8.48 24.90
N GLY A 169 -15.88 7.31 24.28
CA GLY A 169 -16.91 6.59 23.55
C GLY A 169 -17.37 7.29 22.27
N GLU A 170 -16.55 8.18 21.72
CA GLU A 170 -16.84 8.97 20.52
C GLU A 170 -15.99 8.50 19.34
N ALA A 171 -16.60 8.43 18.15
CA ALA A 171 -15.91 8.11 16.90
C ALA A 171 -15.49 9.37 16.16
N TRP A 172 -14.49 9.24 15.30
CA TRP A 172 -14.07 10.26 14.34
C TRP A 172 -14.51 9.87 12.92
N SER A 173 -14.40 10.82 11.99
CA SER A 173 -14.57 10.57 10.56
C SER A 173 -13.21 10.51 9.88
N GLU A 174 -13.07 9.65 8.88
CA GLU A 174 -11.81 9.42 8.17
C GLU A 174 -11.92 9.88 6.71
N ILE A 175 -10.88 10.55 6.24
CA ILE A 175 -10.62 10.73 4.81
C ILE A 175 -9.69 9.59 4.38
N ASP A 176 -10.07 8.86 3.34
CA ASP A 176 -9.27 7.75 2.84
C ASP A 176 -7.90 8.24 2.36
N ARG A 177 -6.87 7.41 2.59
CA ARG A 177 -5.50 7.71 2.21
C ARG A 177 -5.36 7.94 0.71
N ASP A 178 -6.16 7.28 -0.13
CA ASP A 178 -6.00 7.35 -1.57
C ASP A 178 -6.47 8.67 -2.16
N LEU A 179 -7.32 9.41 -1.45
CA LEU A 179 -7.75 10.75 -1.83
C LEU A 179 -6.64 11.79 -1.63
N VAL A 180 -5.69 11.53 -0.72
CA VAL A 180 -4.73 12.55 -0.22
C VAL A 180 -3.26 12.14 -0.44
N PHE A 181 -2.98 10.84 -0.42
CA PHE A 181 -1.66 10.24 -0.54
C PHE A 181 -1.61 9.25 -1.71
N PRO A 182 -1.76 9.72 -2.97
CA PRO A 182 -1.66 8.86 -4.15
C PRO A 182 -0.26 8.23 -4.31
N TYR A 183 0.74 8.77 -3.60
CA TYR A 183 2.04 8.15 -3.36
C TYR A 183 2.54 8.53 -1.95
N SER A 184 3.55 7.81 -1.47
CA SER A 184 4.14 7.99 -0.14
C SER A 184 5.56 8.54 -0.23
N PHE A 185 6.10 9.01 0.91
CA PHE A 185 7.42 9.65 1.03
C PHE A 185 8.60 8.84 0.49
N ASP A 186 8.43 7.52 0.33
CA ASP A 186 9.43 6.59 -0.18
C ASP A 186 9.35 6.38 -1.71
N LYS A 187 8.40 7.01 -2.39
CA LYS A 187 8.15 6.94 -3.84
C LYS A 187 8.09 8.33 -4.47
N LEU A 188 9.08 9.18 -4.17
CA LEU A 188 9.10 10.58 -4.60
C LEU A 188 9.15 10.76 -6.13
N ASP A 189 9.60 9.74 -6.86
CA ASP A 189 9.57 9.67 -8.33
C ASP A 189 8.16 9.50 -8.90
N HIS A 190 7.17 9.23 -8.07
CA HIS A 190 5.76 9.10 -8.47
C HIS A 190 5.01 10.43 -8.43
N ALA A 191 5.66 11.54 -8.07
CA ALA A 191 4.99 12.80 -7.74
C ALA A 191 4.38 13.57 -8.91
N SER A 192 4.58 13.11 -10.13
CA SER A 192 3.82 13.53 -11.30
C SER A 192 2.92 12.36 -11.65
N GLY A 193 1.59 12.59 -11.71
CA GLY A 193 0.59 11.57 -11.97
C GLY A 193 0.84 10.70 -13.23
N PRO A 194 -0.08 9.81 -13.59
CA PRO A 194 -1.52 10.03 -13.47
C PRO A 194 -2.06 9.62 -12.10
N TRP A 195 -2.99 10.41 -11.59
CA TRP A 195 -3.70 10.17 -10.35
C TRP A 195 -5.04 9.49 -10.62
N ALA A 196 -5.57 8.79 -9.63
CA ALA A 196 -6.97 8.38 -9.67
C ALA A 196 -7.88 9.62 -9.77
N PRO A 197 -9.03 9.53 -10.46
CA PRO A 197 -9.85 10.71 -10.72
C PRO A 197 -10.32 11.42 -9.46
N ASP A 198 -10.54 10.70 -8.37
CA ASP A 198 -11.10 11.14 -7.08
C ASP A 198 -10.07 11.79 -6.15
N VAL A 199 -8.76 11.76 -6.47
CA VAL A 199 -7.73 12.40 -5.65
C VAL A 199 -8.03 13.88 -5.43
N ILE A 200 -8.15 14.29 -4.17
CA ILE A 200 -8.48 15.66 -3.77
C ILE A 200 -7.23 16.50 -3.53
N ALA A 201 -6.17 15.87 -3.03
CA ALA A 201 -4.93 16.53 -2.65
C ALA A 201 -3.73 15.60 -2.81
N VAL A 202 -2.55 16.18 -2.93
CA VAL A 202 -1.28 15.48 -3.06
C VAL A 202 -0.29 16.09 -2.09
N HIS A 203 0.27 15.28 -1.19
CA HIS A 203 1.36 15.71 -0.31
C HIS A 203 2.70 15.68 -1.07
N ALA A 204 3.37 16.83 -1.25
CA ALA A 204 4.60 16.92 -2.03
C ALA A 204 5.82 16.29 -1.35
N TRP A 205 5.79 16.14 -0.02
CA TRP A 205 6.85 15.56 0.81
C TRP A 205 8.16 16.37 0.76
N ASP A 206 8.06 17.69 0.93
CA ASP A 206 9.19 18.60 0.70
C ASP A 206 10.39 18.32 1.61
N GLN A 207 10.15 17.89 2.86
CA GLN A 207 11.24 17.50 3.76
C GLN A 207 11.99 16.26 3.26
N ALA A 208 11.27 15.27 2.74
CA ALA A 208 11.87 14.05 2.20
C ALA A 208 12.68 14.34 0.94
N ARG A 209 12.19 15.25 0.08
CA ARG A 209 12.87 15.70 -1.15
C ARG A 209 14.16 16.46 -0.87
N ASN A 210 14.12 17.39 0.08
CA ASN A 210 15.22 18.33 0.32
C ASN A 210 16.25 17.79 1.32
N GLY A 211 15.97 16.66 1.99
CA GLY A 211 16.93 15.93 2.84
C GLY A 211 17.41 16.68 4.08
N ARG A 212 16.81 17.83 4.42
CA ARG A 212 17.12 18.64 5.60
C ARG A 212 15.86 19.30 6.13
N ALA A 213 15.60 19.13 7.43
CA ALA A 213 14.62 19.96 8.12
C ALA A 213 15.11 21.41 8.10
N GLN A 214 14.22 22.35 7.77
CA GLN A 214 14.54 23.77 7.86
C GLN A 214 14.62 24.17 9.34
N VAL A 215 15.73 24.79 9.73
CA VAL A 215 16.08 25.13 11.12
C VAL A 215 16.05 26.64 11.29
N ASP A 216 15.61 27.11 12.46
CA ASP A 216 15.70 28.51 12.85
C ASP A 216 17.17 28.92 13.02
N PRO A 217 17.68 29.86 12.21
CA PRO A 217 19.09 30.29 12.28
C PRO A 217 19.43 30.96 13.62
N ASN A 218 18.45 31.50 14.35
CA ASN A 218 18.66 32.19 15.62
C ASN A 218 18.79 31.23 16.81
N LEU A 219 18.37 29.97 16.67
CA LEU A 219 18.48 28.92 17.67
C LEU A 219 19.63 27.95 17.42
N SER A 220 20.60 28.35 16.59
CA SER A 220 21.82 27.57 16.39
C SER A 220 22.68 27.54 17.65
N VAL A 221 22.33 26.68 18.61
CA VAL A 221 23.16 26.38 19.78
C VAL A 221 23.97 25.12 19.48
N THR A 222 25.25 25.37 19.21
CA THR A 222 26.42 24.69 19.79
C THR A 222 26.51 23.16 19.70
N ARG A 223 27.44 22.69 18.86
CA ARG A 223 28.18 21.41 18.88
C ARG A 223 27.43 20.18 19.45
N GLY A 224 27.01 19.31 18.53
CA GLY A 224 26.59 17.95 18.86
C GLY A 224 26.80 16.94 17.73
N SER A 225 27.95 16.90 17.05
CA SER A 225 28.21 15.81 16.09
C SER A 225 29.66 15.34 16.01
N LEU A 226 30.28 15.06 17.17
CA LEU A 226 31.38 14.08 17.20
C LEU A 226 30.85 12.62 17.24
N VAL A 227 29.54 12.42 17.35
CA VAL A 227 28.92 11.08 17.53
C VAL A 227 28.44 10.46 16.20
N SER A 228 28.37 11.22 15.09
CA SER A 228 28.11 10.64 13.76
C SER A 228 29.33 9.94 13.14
N ARG A 229 30.54 10.16 13.68
CA ARG A 229 31.77 9.44 13.26
C ARG A 229 32.16 8.26 14.17
N ILE A 230 31.45 8.03 15.29
CA ILE A 230 31.69 6.87 16.18
C ILE A 230 30.66 5.74 15.98
N ARG A 231 29.58 5.97 15.20
CA ARG A 231 28.67 4.88 14.77
C ARG A 231 29.19 4.02 13.60
N MET A 232 30.34 4.36 13.03
CA MET A 232 31.00 3.58 11.97
C MET A 232 32.28 2.87 12.46
N GLY A 233 32.45 2.69 13.78
CA GLY A 233 33.67 2.12 14.38
C GLY A 233 33.48 0.99 15.40
N LEU A 234 32.25 0.62 15.78
CA LEU A 234 31.98 -0.39 16.84
C LEU A 234 31.00 -1.48 16.39
N ARG A 235 31.13 -1.96 15.15
CA ARG A 235 30.59 -3.26 14.70
C ARG A 235 31.65 -4.21 14.14
N ILE A 236 32.91 -4.01 14.53
CA ILE A 236 34.01 -4.94 14.28
C ILE A 236 34.59 -5.33 15.63
N ARG A 237 33.93 -6.28 16.32
CA ARG A 237 34.52 -7.24 17.28
C ARG A 237 33.42 -8.06 17.98
N SER A 238 32.78 -8.93 17.22
CA SER A 238 32.19 -10.17 17.76
C SER A 238 32.07 -11.22 16.66
N ARG A 239 33.13 -11.41 15.87
CA ARG A 239 33.31 -12.58 15.00
C ARG A 239 34.52 -13.35 15.50
N LEU A 240 34.25 -14.40 16.27
CA LEU A 240 34.89 -15.73 16.20
C LEU A 240 34.47 -16.56 17.42
N ARG A 241 33.24 -17.06 17.38
CA ARG A 241 32.88 -18.35 17.96
C ARG A 241 31.81 -18.96 17.08
N VAL A 242 32.25 -19.52 15.96
CA VAL A 242 31.40 -20.40 15.15
C VAL A 242 31.21 -21.66 16.00
N LYS A 243 30.11 -21.74 16.74
CA LYS A 243 29.66 -22.99 17.34
C LYS A 243 29.34 -23.95 16.20
N VAL A 244 29.78 -25.20 16.31
CA VAL A 244 29.44 -26.31 15.39
C VAL A 244 27.93 -26.41 15.12
N SER A 245 27.08 -25.92 16.04
CA SER A 245 25.63 -25.78 15.87
C SER A 245 25.18 -24.78 14.80
N THR A 246 25.98 -23.76 14.49
CA THR A 246 25.69 -22.77 13.44
C THR A 246 26.04 -23.33 12.07
N VAL A 247 27.15 -24.07 11.96
CA VAL A 247 27.51 -24.80 10.73
C VAL A 247 26.48 -25.90 10.44
N ARG A 248 26.04 -26.63 11.47
CA ARG A 248 24.95 -27.62 11.34
C ARG A 248 23.62 -26.95 10.95
N ARG A 249 23.26 -25.79 11.51
CA ARG A 249 22.06 -25.02 11.09
C ARG A 249 22.14 -24.50 9.65
N VAL A 250 23.33 -24.11 9.19
CA VAL A 250 23.55 -23.68 7.81
C VAL A 250 23.50 -24.88 6.85
N PHE A 251 24.07 -26.03 7.24
CA PHE A 251 23.98 -27.29 6.48
C PHE A 251 22.56 -27.88 6.46
N ASP A 252 21.84 -27.86 7.58
CA ASP A 252 20.43 -28.30 7.65
C ASP A 252 19.49 -27.34 6.90
N ARG A 253 19.88 -26.06 6.72
CA ARG A 253 19.19 -25.12 5.80
C ARG A 253 19.51 -25.37 4.32
N LEU A 254 20.66 -25.95 4.02
CA LEU A 254 21.08 -26.26 2.65
C LEU A 254 20.42 -27.55 2.12
N VAL A 255 20.08 -28.50 3.01
CA VAL A 255 19.36 -29.73 2.65
C VAL A 255 17.89 -29.55 3.00
N TRP A 256 17.09 -29.17 2.00
CA TRP A 256 15.63 -29.18 2.12
C TRP A 256 15.13 -30.57 2.53
N ARG A 257 14.28 -30.62 3.56
CA ARG A 257 13.62 -31.84 4.01
C ARG A 257 12.12 -31.71 3.79
N PRO A 258 11.51 -32.59 2.96
CA PRO A 258 10.07 -32.65 2.81
C PRO A 258 9.38 -32.74 4.16
N ASN A 259 8.36 -31.91 4.35
CA ASN A 259 7.58 -31.85 5.58
C ASN A 259 6.14 -31.45 5.25
N CYS A 260 5.20 -32.00 6.01
CA CYS A 260 3.80 -31.60 6.00
C CYS A 260 3.16 -32.13 7.30
N ALA A 261 2.59 -31.24 8.11
CA ALA A 261 1.85 -31.63 9.31
C ALA A 261 0.35 -31.48 9.04
N TYR A 262 -0.43 -32.55 9.26
CA TYR A 262 -1.88 -32.48 9.09
C TYR A 262 -2.52 -31.60 10.17
N LEU A 263 -3.34 -30.64 9.76
CA LEU A 263 -4.03 -29.71 10.66
C LEU A 263 -5.51 -30.06 10.89
N GLY A 264 -6.03 -31.08 10.21
CA GLY A 264 -7.46 -31.35 10.16
C GLY A 264 -8.11 -30.78 8.90
N ASP A 265 -9.34 -31.22 8.64
CA ASP A 265 -10.22 -30.68 7.60
C ASP A 265 -9.60 -30.62 6.19
N GLY A 266 -8.77 -31.62 5.86
CA GLY A 266 -8.09 -31.69 4.56
C GLY A 266 -6.95 -30.68 4.36
N ARG A 267 -6.47 -30.00 5.42
CA ARG A 267 -5.38 -29.02 5.36
C ARG A 267 -4.07 -29.55 5.95
N GLY A 268 -2.95 -29.15 5.36
CA GLY A 268 -1.60 -29.42 5.84
C GLY A 268 -0.83 -28.14 6.14
N LEU A 269 0.19 -28.22 7.00
CA LEU A 269 1.16 -27.16 7.25
C LEU A 269 2.51 -27.57 6.69
N VAL A 270 3.05 -26.77 5.78
CA VAL A 270 4.39 -26.96 5.20
C VAL A 270 5.28 -25.78 5.62
N VAL A 271 6.49 -26.07 6.09
CA VAL A 271 7.53 -25.06 6.35
C VAL A 271 8.51 -25.07 5.20
N GLY A 272 8.40 -24.11 4.27
CA GLY A 272 9.23 -23.97 3.07
C GLY A 272 10.71 -23.69 3.34
N ARG A 273 11.55 -23.68 2.29
CA ARG A 273 13.03 -23.56 2.37
C ARG A 273 13.50 -22.32 3.13
N HIS A 274 12.71 -21.26 3.09
CA HIS A 274 13.00 -20.00 3.76
C HIS A 274 12.51 -19.96 5.21
N GLY A 275 12.09 -21.10 5.77
CA GLY A 275 11.52 -21.20 7.11
C GLY A 275 10.12 -20.62 7.24
N ARG A 276 9.43 -20.41 6.11
CA ARG A 276 8.08 -19.84 6.05
C ARG A 276 7.07 -20.97 6.15
N ALA A 277 6.21 -20.90 7.15
CA ALA A 277 5.07 -21.80 7.26
C ALA A 277 3.97 -21.35 6.28
N ILE A 278 3.34 -22.30 5.61
CA ILE A 278 2.19 -22.08 4.75
C ILE A 278 1.21 -23.24 4.91
N ILE A 279 -0.07 -22.92 5.04
CA ILE A 279 -1.17 -23.86 5.08
C ILE A 279 -1.56 -24.17 3.64
N VAL A 280 -1.73 -25.45 3.35
CA VAL A 280 -1.99 -25.99 2.00
C VAL A 280 -3.23 -26.87 2.04
N GLU A 281 -3.96 -26.94 0.93
CA GLU A 281 -5.00 -27.95 0.73
C GLU A 281 -4.36 -29.29 0.35
N LEU A 282 -4.63 -30.36 1.10
CA LEU A 282 -4.04 -31.68 0.83
C LEU A 282 -4.59 -32.34 -0.44
N SER A 283 -5.73 -31.86 -0.95
CA SER A 283 -6.26 -32.23 -2.25
C SER A 283 -5.54 -31.54 -3.41
N ASP A 284 -4.82 -30.44 -3.18
CA ASP A 284 -4.03 -29.80 -4.24
C ASP A 284 -2.80 -30.66 -4.51
N THR A 285 -2.63 -31.15 -5.74
CA THR A 285 -1.47 -31.98 -6.09
C THR A 285 -0.37 -31.21 -6.83
N TYR A 286 -0.62 -29.96 -7.22
CA TYR A 286 0.37 -29.09 -7.85
C TYR A 286 1.17 -28.29 -6.82
N VAL A 287 0.50 -27.44 -6.05
CA VAL A 287 1.14 -26.54 -5.08
C VAL A 287 1.74 -27.33 -3.93
N LEU A 288 1.00 -28.31 -3.39
CA LEU A 288 1.49 -29.19 -2.32
C LEU A 288 2.74 -29.95 -2.75
N SER A 289 2.73 -30.57 -3.92
CA SER A 289 3.85 -31.41 -4.35
C SER A 289 5.12 -30.59 -4.56
N SER A 290 5.01 -29.39 -5.14
CA SER A 290 6.14 -28.48 -5.29
C SER A 290 6.65 -28.00 -3.91
N LEU A 291 5.74 -27.57 -3.03
CA LEU A 291 6.11 -27.14 -1.68
C LEU A 291 6.74 -28.26 -0.85
N VAL A 292 6.24 -29.49 -0.90
CA VAL A 292 6.80 -30.62 -0.14
C VAL A 292 8.13 -31.10 -0.75
N ALA A 293 8.20 -31.25 -2.08
CA ALA A 293 9.39 -31.80 -2.73
C ALA A 293 10.53 -30.77 -2.83
N ARG A 294 10.19 -29.51 -3.10
CA ARG A 294 11.15 -28.44 -3.40
C ARG A 294 11.17 -27.36 -2.34
N GLY A 295 10.17 -27.24 -1.47
CA GLY A 295 10.13 -26.24 -0.39
C GLY A 295 9.77 -24.83 -0.83
N ALA A 296 9.33 -24.66 -2.07
CA ALA A 296 8.76 -23.45 -2.65
C ALA A 296 7.86 -23.86 -3.83
N GLY A 297 6.77 -23.13 -4.07
CA GLY A 297 5.90 -23.36 -5.23
C GLY A 297 6.59 -22.93 -6.52
N ASP A 298 6.87 -21.63 -6.64
CA ASP A 298 7.71 -21.03 -7.69
C ASP A 298 8.79 -20.12 -7.07
N GLU A 299 10.00 -20.66 -6.98
CA GLU A 299 11.11 -19.96 -6.34
C GLU A 299 11.65 -18.77 -7.19
N SER A 300 11.56 -18.84 -8.52
CA SER A 300 11.94 -17.74 -9.43
C SER A 300 11.03 -16.53 -9.21
N PHE A 301 9.72 -16.75 -9.16
CA PHE A 301 8.76 -15.67 -8.95
C PHE A 301 8.83 -15.09 -7.54
N HIS A 302 9.01 -15.92 -6.51
CA HIS A 302 9.27 -15.40 -5.15
C HIS A 302 10.48 -14.46 -5.10
N ARG A 303 11.56 -14.79 -5.81
CA ARG A 303 12.75 -13.93 -5.92
C ARG A 303 12.45 -12.65 -6.69
N PHE A 304 11.73 -12.75 -7.79
CA PHE A 304 11.30 -11.59 -8.58
C PHE A 304 10.47 -10.63 -7.73
N LEU A 305 9.41 -11.10 -7.06
CA LEU A 305 8.59 -10.27 -6.16
C LEU A 305 9.42 -9.58 -5.09
N SER A 306 10.35 -10.31 -4.47
CA SER A 306 11.22 -9.77 -3.41
C SER A 306 12.18 -8.68 -3.89
N LYS A 307 12.50 -8.64 -5.18
CA LYS A 307 13.34 -7.61 -5.82
C LYS A 307 12.53 -6.46 -6.39
N THR A 308 11.30 -6.75 -6.85
CA THR A 308 10.45 -5.82 -7.59
C THR A 308 9.59 -4.95 -6.67
N LEU A 309 9.14 -5.49 -5.54
CA LEU A 309 8.27 -4.83 -4.58
C LEU A 309 9.07 -4.22 -3.43
N SER A 310 8.75 -2.99 -3.06
CA SER A 310 9.40 -2.30 -1.95
C SER A 310 8.52 -1.20 -1.36
N GLY A 311 8.68 -0.93 -0.07
CA GLY A 311 8.13 0.29 0.54
C GLY A 311 6.61 0.35 0.46
N SER A 312 6.07 1.40 -0.14
CA SER A 312 4.63 1.66 -0.29
C SER A 312 4.00 1.15 -1.59
N ASP A 313 4.69 0.30 -2.35
CA ASP A 313 4.14 -0.28 -3.58
C ASP A 313 2.79 -1.00 -3.34
N VAL A 314 1.96 -1.04 -4.39
CA VAL A 314 0.72 -1.81 -4.44
C VAL A 314 0.91 -3.03 -5.33
N TYR A 315 0.60 -4.21 -4.81
CA TYR A 315 0.61 -5.49 -5.53
C TYR A 315 -0.82 -6.04 -5.62
N VAL A 316 -1.18 -6.57 -6.79
CA VAL A 316 -2.48 -7.18 -7.05
C VAL A 316 -2.25 -8.63 -7.49
N ASP A 317 -2.92 -9.58 -6.85
CA ASP A 317 -2.81 -11.02 -7.11
C ASP A 317 -4.19 -11.58 -7.49
N VAL A 318 -4.40 -11.83 -8.78
CA VAL A 318 -5.66 -12.36 -9.32
C VAL A 318 -5.51 -13.87 -9.52
N GLY A 319 -6.25 -14.65 -8.74
CA GLY A 319 -6.00 -16.08 -8.59
C GLY A 319 -5.01 -16.38 -7.47
N ALA A 320 -5.16 -15.68 -6.33
CA ALA A 320 -4.20 -15.71 -5.23
C ALA A 320 -4.01 -17.11 -4.61
N ASN A 321 -4.94 -18.05 -4.86
CA ASN A 321 -4.91 -19.42 -4.36
C ASN A 321 -4.70 -19.40 -2.83
N ILE A 322 -3.85 -20.26 -2.28
CA ILE A 322 -3.52 -20.30 -0.85
C ILE A 322 -2.65 -19.12 -0.36
N GLY A 323 -2.29 -18.16 -1.23
CA GLY A 323 -1.59 -16.95 -0.83
C GLY A 323 -0.07 -17.05 -0.73
N GLN A 324 0.58 -17.98 -1.42
CA GLN A 324 2.04 -18.12 -1.39
C GLN A 324 2.76 -16.83 -1.83
N PHE A 325 2.24 -16.16 -2.86
CA PHE A 325 2.80 -14.92 -3.40
C PHE A 325 2.32 -13.70 -2.61
N VAL A 326 1.09 -13.72 -2.11
CA VAL A 326 0.55 -12.74 -1.15
C VAL A 326 1.45 -12.62 0.08
N ASP A 327 1.85 -13.71 0.73
CA ASP A 327 2.77 -13.68 1.88
C ASP A 327 4.14 -13.09 1.51
N THR A 328 4.65 -13.42 0.32
CA THR A 328 5.94 -12.88 -0.15
C THR A 328 5.85 -11.37 -0.37
N ALA A 329 4.84 -10.91 -1.10
CA ALA A 329 4.60 -9.50 -1.34
C ALA A 329 4.41 -8.73 -0.02
N ALA A 330 3.57 -9.24 0.88
CA ALA A 330 3.26 -8.57 2.14
C ALA A 330 4.47 -8.42 3.09
N ARG A 331 5.51 -9.26 2.92
CA ARG A 331 6.80 -9.17 3.64
C ARG A 331 7.82 -8.26 2.95
N SER A 332 7.73 -8.11 1.63
CA SER A 332 8.61 -7.23 0.85
C SER A 332 8.21 -5.76 0.97
N LEU A 333 6.93 -5.52 1.23
CA LEU A 333 6.37 -4.19 1.43
C LEU A 333 6.51 -3.72 2.88
N SER A 334 6.51 -2.39 3.05
CA SER A 334 6.39 -1.75 4.36
C SER A 334 4.93 -1.72 4.83
N SER A 335 4.69 -1.17 6.03
CA SER A 335 3.32 -0.91 6.52
C SER A 335 2.54 0.12 5.70
N TYR A 336 3.17 0.79 4.74
CA TYR A 336 2.52 1.69 3.80
C TYR A 336 2.09 1.01 2.49
N GLY A 337 2.63 -0.18 2.19
CA GLY A 337 2.27 -0.93 0.99
C GLY A 337 0.97 -1.71 1.15
N ARG A 338 0.39 -2.13 0.02
CA ARG A 338 -0.87 -2.88 -0.02
C ARG A 338 -0.79 -4.08 -0.94
N VAL A 339 -1.45 -5.16 -0.55
CA VAL A 339 -1.69 -6.35 -1.38
C VAL A 339 -3.19 -6.54 -1.55
N PHE A 340 -3.69 -6.60 -2.78
CA PHE A 340 -5.06 -7.00 -3.10
C PHE A 340 -5.04 -8.43 -3.63
N ALA A 341 -5.69 -9.35 -2.92
CA ALA A 341 -5.69 -10.78 -3.24
C ALA A 341 -7.09 -11.26 -3.59
N TYR A 342 -7.29 -11.73 -4.82
CA TYR A 342 -8.57 -12.22 -5.32
C TYR A 342 -8.55 -13.74 -5.45
N GLU A 343 -9.43 -14.43 -4.72
CA GLU A 343 -9.58 -15.89 -4.77
C GLU A 343 -11.07 -16.28 -4.73
N PRO A 344 -11.66 -16.74 -5.85
CA PRO A 344 -13.08 -17.06 -5.91
C PRO A 344 -13.46 -18.40 -5.28
N ASN A 345 -12.54 -19.39 -5.19
CA ASN A 345 -12.86 -20.68 -4.59
C ASN A 345 -13.02 -20.53 -3.07
N PRO A 346 -14.23 -20.74 -2.50
CA PRO A 346 -14.47 -20.47 -1.08
C PRO A 346 -13.54 -21.24 -0.14
N ARG A 347 -13.25 -22.51 -0.46
CA ARG A 347 -12.40 -23.38 0.37
C ARG A 347 -10.94 -22.90 0.35
N VAL A 348 -10.44 -22.50 -0.81
CA VAL A 348 -9.07 -22.02 -0.98
C VAL A 348 -8.94 -20.60 -0.40
N ALA A 349 -9.95 -19.76 -0.56
CA ALA A 349 -10.01 -18.43 0.06
C ALA A 349 -9.98 -18.50 1.59
N ASP A 350 -10.62 -19.49 2.22
CA ASP A 350 -10.48 -19.72 3.66
C ASP A 350 -9.03 -20.04 4.04
N THR A 351 -8.33 -20.83 3.23
CA THR A 351 -6.91 -21.16 3.45
C THR A 351 -6.00 -19.95 3.22
N LEU A 352 -6.27 -19.12 2.21
CA LEU A 352 -5.64 -17.81 2.01
C LEU A 352 -5.76 -16.95 3.29
N SER A 353 -6.96 -16.82 3.84
CA SER A 353 -7.20 -16.03 5.05
C SER A 353 -6.40 -16.53 6.26
N LEU A 354 -6.30 -17.85 6.43
CA LEU A 354 -5.47 -18.43 7.50
C LEU A 354 -3.97 -18.10 7.28
N ASN A 355 -3.49 -18.17 6.05
CA ASN A 355 -2.11 -17.83 5.71
C ASN A 355 -1.81 -16.33 5.89
N VAL A 356 -2.71 -15.44 5.48
CA VAL A 356 -2.59 -14.00 5.71
C VAL A 356 -2.50 -13.69 7.20
N GLN A 357 -3.37 -14.28 8.01
CA GLN A 357 -3.34 -14.12 9.47
C GLN A 357 -2.01 -14.61 10.09
N MET A 358 -1.53 -15.78 9.66
CA MET A 358 -0.24 -16.31 10.11
C MET A 358 0.95 -15.42 9.68
N GLY A 359 0.89 -14.87 8.47
CA GLY A 359 1.88 -13.92 7.94
C GLY A 359 1.98 -12.66 8.79
N ARG A 360 0.84 -12.05 9.14
CA ARG A 360 0.76 -10.86 10.00
C ARG A 360 1.36 -11.06 11.39
N ASN A 361 1.26 -12.27 11.94
CA ASN A 361 1.82 -12.61 13.26
C ASN A 361 3.34 -12.90 13.25
N SER A 362 3.98 -12.93 12.08
CA SER A 362 5.39 -13.36 11.97
C SER A 362 6.31 -12.30 11.36
N ALA A 363 5.98 -11.73 10.18
CA ALA A 363 6.74 -10.61 9.61
C ALA A 363 6.09 -9.89 8.41
N ALA A 364 4.83 -10.17 8.07
CA ALA A 364 4.15 -9.40 7.02
C ALA A 364 3.74 -8.02 7.58
N HIS A 365 4.10 -6.96 6.87
CA HIS A 365 3.92 -5.58 7.35
C HIS A 365 2.86 -4.82 6.56
N ALA A 366 2.68 -5.13 5.28
CA ALA A 366 1.68 -4.49 4.45
C ALA A 366 0.24 -4.87 4.83
N GLU A 367 -0.68 -3.97 4.48
CA GLU A 367 -2.10 -4.24 4.51
C GLU A 367 -2.45 -5.22 3.38
N VAL A 368 -3.19 -6.29 3.73
CA VAL A 368 -3.67 -7.29 2.77
C VAL A 368 -5.18 -7.20 2.73
N VAL A 369 -5.73 -6.95 1.54
CA VAL A 369 -7.17 -6.88 1.26
C VAL A 369 -7.54 -8.14 0.49
N GLU A 370 -8.29 -9.03 1.14
CA GLU A 370 -8.75 -10.29 0.57
C GLU A 370 -10.14 -10.12 -0.05
N ARG A 371 -10.32 -10.63 -1.28
CA ARG A 371 -11.56 -10.56 -2.04
C ARG A 371 -11.97 -11.95 -2.50
N ARG A 372 -13.15 -12.41 -2.04
CA ARG A 372 -13.72 -13.72 -2.35
C ARG A 372 -14.62 -13.66 -3.58
N VAL A 373 -14.06 -13.20 -4.68
CA VAL A 373 -14.78 -12.92 -5.94
C VAL A 373 -13.92 -13.34 -7.12
N ALA A 374 -14.57 -13.67 -8.24
CA ALA A 374 -13.90 -13.83 -9.51
C ALA A 374 -13.59 -12.46 -10.12
N VAL A 375 -12.55 -12.39 -10.93
CA VAL A 375 -12.20 -11.19 -11.69
C VAL A 375 -12.36 -11.50 -13.18
N SER A 376 -13.02 -10.60 -13.90
CA SER A 376 -13.25 -10.69 -15.35
C SER A 376 -13.47 -9.29 -15.94
N ASP A 377 -13.96 -9.22 -17.16
CA ASP A 377 -14.47 -8.04 -17.86
C ASP A 377 -15.97 -7.76 -17.64
N SER A 378 -16.57 -8.39 -16.62
CA SER A 378 -17.99 -8.27 -16.28
C SER A 378 -18.19 -8.38 -14.77
N THR A 379 -19.29 -7.81 -14.28
CA THR A 379 -19.76 -7.92 -12.89
C THR A 379 -20.85 -8.98 -12.70
N GLU A 380 -21.28 -9.63 -13.79
CA GLU A 380 -22.26 -10.71 -13.73
C GLU A 380 -21.70 -11.94 -13.00
N PRO A 381 -22.48 -12.60 -12.12
CA PRO A 381 -22.05 -13.83 -11.45
C PRO A 381 -21.67 -14.93 -12.45
N VAL A 382 -20.74 -15.77 -12.03
CA VAL A 382 -20.12 -16.80 -12.86
C VAL A 382 -20.06 -18.14 -12.13
N THR A 383 -20.25 -19.23 -12.88
CA THR A 383 -20.06 -20.58 -12.36
C THR A 383 -18.59 -20.96 -12.38
N LEU A 384 -17.96 -20.99 -11.20
CA LEU A 384 -16.65 -21.59 -10.99
C LEU A 384 -16.77 -23.11 -10.95
N ARG A 385 -15.93 -23.81 -11.73
CA ARG A 385 -15.84 -25.28 -11.74
C ARG A 385 -14.54 -25.71 -11.07
N VAL A 386 -14.63 -26.59 -10.09
CA VAL A 386 -13.49 -27.04 -9.28
C VAL A 386 -13.41 -28.57 -9.29
N PRO A 387 -12.30 -29.19 -9.73
CA PRO A 387 -12.13 -30.62 -9.60
C PRO A 387 -12.15 -31.06 -8.14
N THR A 388 -12.99 -32.05 -7.81
CA THR A 388 -13.16 -32.59 -6.44
C THR A 388 -11.86 -33.13 -5.83
N PHE A 389 -10.90 -33.49 -6.68
CA PHE A 389 -9.59 -34.02 -6.31
C PHE A 389 -8.46 -32.99 -6.45
N HIS A 390 -8.76 -31.73 -6.79
CA HIS A 390 -7.77 -30.69 -6.97
C HIS A 390 -8.34 -29.28 -6.68
N ALA A 391 -8.51 -28.95 -5.40
CA ALA A 391 -9.10 -27.69 -4.95
C ALA A 391 -8.45 -26.43 -5.56
N GLY A 392 -7.13 -26.44 -5.80
CA GLY A 392 -6.40 -25.31 -6.40
C GLY A 392 -6.57 -25.14 -7.92
N ARG A 393 -7.33 -26.01 -8.61
CA ARG A 393 -7.51 -25.95 -10.08
C ARG A 393 -8.92 -25.49 -10.45
N GLY A 394 -9.35 -24.37 -9.90
CA GLY A 394 -10.64 -23.76 -10.25
C GLY A 394 -10.58 -23.03 -11.58
N SER A 395 -11.57 -23.21 -12.45
CA SER A 395 -11.70 -22.41 -13.67
C SER A 395 -13.15 -22.12 -14.02
N MET A 396 -13.39 -20.92 -14.55
CA MET A 396 -14.69 -20.52 -15.09
C MET A 396 -14.82 -20.92 -16.57
N VAL A 397 -13.69 -21.18 -17.22
CA VAL A 397 -13.61 -21.55 -18.63
C VAL A 397 -13.78 -23.07 -18.74
N ARG A 398 -14.88 -23.51 -19.36
CA ARG A 398 -15.23 -24.95 -19.46
C ARG A 398 -14.14 -25.77 -20.17
N THR A 399 -13.48 -25.19 -21.17
CA THR A 399 -12.44 -25.88 -21.95
C THR A 399 -11.14 -26.10 -21.18
N SER A 400 -10.85 -25.30 -20.15
CA SER A 400 -9.63 -25.45 -19.33
C SER A 400 -9.61 -26.71 -18.47
N LEU A 401 -10.77 -27.36 -18.32
CA LEU A 401 -10.97 -28.60 -17.54
C LEU A 401 -11.43 -29.76 -18.44
N SER A 402 -11.12 -29.72 -19.75
CA SER A 402 -11.58 -30.77 -20.69
C SER A 402 -11.02 -32.17 -20.40
N ASP A 403 -9.94 -32.26 -19.62
CA ASP A 403 -9.32 -33.50 -19.14
C ASP A 403 -9.99 -34.07 -17.88
N VAL A 404 -10.92 -33.34 -17.27
CA VAL A 404 -11.63 -33.74 -16.04
C VAL A 404 -13.04 -34.22 -16.38
N ASP A 405 -13.41 -35.39 -15.84
CA ASP A 405 -14.79 -35.88 -15.92
C ASP A 405 -15.75 -34.90 -15.22
N VAL A 406 -16.84 -34.53 -15.89
CA VAL A 406 -17.85 -33.61 -15.38
C VAL A 406 -18.43 -34.09 -14.05
N ALA A 407 -18.54 -35.40 -13.84
CA ALA A 407 -19.01 -35.97 -12.57
C ALA A 407 -18.07 -35.71 -11.38
N LYS A 408 -16.85 -35.22 -11.63
CA LYS A 408 -15.84 -34.88 -10.62
C LYS A 408 -15.62 -33.37 -10.51
N LEU A 409 -16.57 -32.56 -10.97
CA LEU A 409 -16.53 -31.11 -10.84
C LEU A 409 -17.57 -30.66 -9.81
N ASP A 410 -17.10 -29.93 -8.80
CA ASP A 410 -17.94 -29.08 -7.97
C ASP A 410 -18.21 -27.77 -8.69
N HIS A 411 -19.41 -27.24 -8.50
CA HIS A 411 -19.87 -25.99 -9.12
C HIS A 411 -20.20 -24.99 -8.03
N HIS A 412 -19.59 -23.80 -8.13
CA HIS A 412 -19.83 -22.71 -7.22
C HIS A 412 -20.25 -21.48 -8.01
N GLU A 413 -21.41 -20.92 -7.69
CA GLU A 413 -21.77 -19.58 -8.16
C GLU A 413 -21.00 -18.57 -7.33
N VAL A 414 -20.20 -17.74 -8.00
CA VAL A 414 -19.36 -16.72 -7.36
C VAL A 414 -19.64 -15.36 -7.98
N SER A 415 -19.62 -14.32 -7.14
CA SER A 415 -19.68 -12.95 -7.62
C SER A 415 -18.46 -12.64 -8.49
N CYS A 416 -18.65 -11.81 -9.51
CA CYS A 416 -17.59 -11.35 -10.39
C CYS A 416 -17.43 -9.84 -10.30
N VAL A 417 -16.21 -9.35 -10.49
CA VAL A 417 -15.87 -7.93 -10.51
C VAL A 417 -14.89 -7.63 -11.64
N THR A 418 -14.76 -6.35 -12.00
CA THR A 418 -13.67 -5.85 -12.84
C THR A 418 -12.59 -5.21 -11.96
N LEU A 419 -11.32 -5.21 -12.41
CA LEU A 419 -10.28 -4.50 -11.67
C LEU A 419 -10.44 -2.98 -11.77
N ASP A 420 -10.96 -2.47 -12.89
CA ASP A 420 -11.24 -1.05 -13.08
C ASP A 420 -12.23 -0.52 -12.03
N ASP A 421 -13.27 -1.29 -11.70
CA ASP A 421 -14.23 -0.91 -10.64
C ASP A 421 -13.60 -1.02 -9.25
N GLU A 422 -12.92 -2.13 -8.97
CA GLU A 422 -12.40 -2.41 -7.63
C GLU A 422 -11.20 -1.53 -7.25
N LEU A 423 -10.37 -1.17 -8.22
CA LEU A 423 -9.09 -0.48 -8.01
C LEU A 423 -9.04 0.88 -8.71
N GLY A 424 -10.17 1.39 -9.20
CA GLY A 424 -10.26 2.69 -9.88
C GLY A 424 -9.77 3.88 -9.03
N HIS A 425 -9.84 3.77 -7.71
CA HIS A 425 -9.35 4.73 -6.72
C HIS A 425 -7.82 4.64 -6.47
N ILE A 426 -7.15 3.62 -7.00
CA ILE A 426 -5.71 3.43 -6.84
C ILE A 426 -4.97 4.25 -7.90
N SER A 427 -4.09 5.13 -7.45
CA SER A 427 -3.31 5.99 -8.35
C SER A 427 -2.11 5.28 -8.98
N ARG A 428 -1.59 4.23 -8.34
CA ARG A 428 -0.41 3.51 -8.85
C ARG A 428 -0.40 2.06 -8.40
N ILE A 429 -0.25 1.14 -9.34
CA ILE A 429 -0.08 -0.30 -9.10
C ILE A 429 1.30 -0.71 -9.62
N ARG A 430 2.10 -1.33 -8.73
CA ARG A 430 3.47 -1.75 -9.07
C ARG A 430 3.49 -3.02 -9.92
N LEU A 431 2.61 -3.97 -9.60
CA LEU A 431 2.51 -5.24 -10.30
C LEU A 431 1.10 -5.84 -10.13
N ILE A 432 0.52 -6.29 -11.24
CA ILE A 432 -0.67 -7.17 -11.26
C ILE A 432 -0.22 -8.55 -11.70
N LYS A 433 -0.42 -9.59 -10.87
CA LYS A 433 -0.33 -10.99 -11.27
C LYS A 433 -1.71 -11.49 -11.72
N VAL A 434 -1.75 -12.19 -12.85
CA VAL A 434 -2.94 -12.85 -13.36
C VAL A 434 -2.66 -14.32 -13.60
N ASP A 435 -3.32 -15.18 -12.83
CA ASP A 435 -3.19 -16.64 -12.88
C ASP A 435 -4.54 -17.28 -12.57
N VAL A 436 -5.41 -17.32 -13.59
CA VAL A 436 -6.83 -17.69 -13.46
C VAL A 436 -7.23 -18.83 -14.40
N GLU A 437 -6.23 -19.58 -14.88
CA GLU A 437 -6.39 -20.83 -15.63
C GLU A 437 -7.35 -20.72 -16.84
N GLY A 438 -7.09 -19.73 -17.71
CA GLY A 438 -7.75 -19.56 -19.02
C GLY A 438 -8.61 -18.30 -19.18
N ASN A 439 -8.85 -17.54 -18.10
CA ASN A 439 -9.63 -16.29 -18.13
C ASN A 439 -8.76 -15.01 -18.17
N GLU A 440 -7.46 -15.13 -18.46
CA GLU A 440 -6.48 -14.04 -18.37
C GLU A 440 -6.89 -12.86 -19.26
N ALA A 441 -7.30 -13.12 -20.51
CA ALA A 441 -7.71 -12.08 -21.45
C ALA A 441 -8.89 -11.24 -20.94
N ALA A 442 -9.84 -11.86 -20.23
CA ALA A 442 -10.99 -11.16 -19.67
C ALA A 442 -10.61 -10.33 -18.45
N VAL A 443 -9.73 -10.84 -17.56
CA VAL A 443 -9.16 -10.06 -16.46
C VAL A 443 -8.46 -8.80 -16.97
N LEU A 444 -7.62 -8.93 -18.00
CA LEU A 444 -6.89 -7.79 -18.57
C LEU A 444 -7.84 -6.79 -19.24
N ALA A 445 -8.90 -7.26 -19.91
CA ALA A 445 -9.92 -6.39 -20.48
C ALA A 445 -10.68 -5.61 -19.40
N GLY A 446 -11.01 -6.26 -18.28
CA GLY A 446 -11.59 -5.62 -17.08
C GLY A 446 -10.63 -4.74 -16.27
N ALA A 447 -9.38 -4.60 -16.70
CA ALA A 447 -8.36 -3.73 -16.10
C ALA A 447 -7.82 -2.68 -17.10
N SER A 448 -8.47 -2.57 -18.27
CA SER A 448 -7.95 -1.80 -19.40
C SER A 448 -7.83 -0.31 -19.07
N THR A 449 -8.79 0.26 -18.34
CA THR A 449 -8.74 1.68 -17.94
C THR A 449 -7.57 1.95 -17.00
N LEU A 450 -7.33 1.09 -16.02
CA LEU A 450 -6.17 1.21 -15.11
C LEU A 450 -4.84 1.12 -15.86
N ILE A 451 -4.72 0.14 -16.77
CA ILE A 451 -3.48 -0.09 -17.52
C ILE A 451 -3.23 1.03 -18.53
N GLU A 452 -4.21 1.34 -19.36
CA GLU A 452 -4.08 2.34 -20.44
C GLU A 452 -4.02 3.78 -19.91
N SER A 453 -4.47 4.03 -18.67
CA SER A 453 -4.23 5.32 -18.00
C SER A 453 -2.81 5.50 -17.49
N GLY A 454 -1.91 4.52 -17.63
CA GLY A 454 -0.52 4.61 -17.19
C GLY A 454 -0.31 4.45 -15.68
N ARG A 455 -1.33 3.97 -14.95
CA ARG A 455 -1.30 3.74 -13.51
C ARG A 455 -0.69 2.38 -13.10
N VAL A 456 -0.52 1.45 -14.04
CA VAL A 456 0.08 0.13 -13.81
C VAL A 456 1.51 0.10 -14.36
N ASP A 457 2.47 -0.37 -13.56
CA ASP A 457 3.87 -0.50 -13.98
C ASP A 457 4.15 -1.83 -14.68
N LEU A 458 3.72 -2.94 -14.08
CA LEU A 458 4.03 -4.29 -14.52
C LEU A 458 2.77 -5.16 -14.48
N VAL A 459 2.67 -6.09 -15.42
CA VAL A 459 1.71 -7.20 -15.39
C VAL A 459 2.47 -8.51 -15.53
N ASP A 460 2.20 -9.47 -14.66
CA ASP A 460 2.62 -10.87 -14.80
C ASP A 460 1.42 -11.71 -15.26
N ILE A 461 1.63 -12.50 -16.30
CA ILE A 461 0.64 -13.48 -16.76
C ILE A 461 1.28 -14.86 -16.68
N GLU A 462 0.70 -15.70 -15.84
CA GLU A 462 1.01 -17.12 -15.85
C GLU A 462 0.02 -17.80 -16.79
N SER A 463 0.51 -18.25 -17.95
CA SER A 463 -0.36 -18.89 -18.92
C SER A 463 0.27 -20.16 -19.46
N VAL A 464 -0.46 -21.27 -19.27
CA VAL A 464 -0.19 -22.52 -19.97
C VAL A 464 -1.02 -22.50 -21.24
N ARG A 465 -0.36 -22.60 -22.40
CA ARG A 465 -1.01 -22.56 -23.73
C ARG A 465 -2.20 -23.54 -23.86
N ALA A 466 -2.12 -24.69 -23.19
CA ALA A 466 -3.18 -25.70 -23.17
C ALA A 466 -4.47 -25.24 -22.46
N HIS A 467 -4.38 -24.27 -21.53
CA HIS A 467 -5.52 -23.76 -20.76
C HIS A 467 -6.18 -22.54 -21.41
N LEU A 468 -5.51 -21.87 -22.35
CA LEU A 468 -6.05 -20.67 -23.00
C LEU A 468 -7.21 -20.96 -23.96
N GLY A 469 -7.25 -22.13 -24.62
CA GLY A 469 -8.32 -22.47 -25.56
C GLY A 469 -8.59 -21.37 -26.59
N SER A 470 -9.83 -20.86 -26.63
CA SER A 470 -10.27 -19.74 -27.50
C SER A 470 -9.84 -18.35 -27.02
N SER A 471 -9.26 -18.22 -25.81
CA SER A 471 -8.77 -16.95 -25.26
C SER A 471 -7.42 -16.54 -25.85
N VAL A 472 -6.74 -17.43 -26.60
CA VAL A 472 -5.41 -17.16 -27.20
C VAL A 472 -5.45 -15.96 -28.14
N GLU A 473 -6.43 -15.90 -29.05
CA GLU A 473 -6.53 -14.80 -30.01
C GLU A 473 -6.76 -13.47 -29.30
N ARG A 474 -7.73 -13.43 -28.38
CA ARG A 474 -8.07 -12.24 -27.60
C ARG A 474 -6.88 -11.74 -26.77
N LEU A 475 -6.16 -12.65 -26.13
CA LEU A 475 -4.94 -12.30 -25.39
C LEU A 475 -3.87 -11.73 -26.33
N GLY A 476 -3.68 -12.34 -27.50
CA GLY A 476 -2.77 -11.87 -28.53
C GLY A 476 -3.05 -10.42 -28.95
N GLU A 477 -4.31 -10.09 -29.21
CA GLU A 477 -4.76 -8.74 -29.59
C GLU A 477 -4.48 -7.69 -28.50
N ILE A 478 -4.70 -8.02 -27.23
CA ILE A 478 -4.39 -7.13 -26.09
C ILE A 478 -2.87 -6.87 -26.05
N LEU A 479 -2.07 -7.92 -26.19
CA LEU A 479 -0.61 -7.83 -26.16
C LEU A 479 -0.06 -7.05 -27.36
N ASP A 480 -0.63 -7.22 -28.55
CA ASP A 480 -0.30 -6.43 -29.75
C ASP A 480 -0.57 -4.95 -29.49
N ARG A 481 -1.75 -4.61 -28.98
CA ARG A 481 -2.10 -3.22 -28.64
C ARG A 481 -1.11 -2.59 -27.67
N TRP A 482 -0.76 -3.28 -26.59
CA TRP A 482 0.19 -2.72 -25.61
C TRP A 482 1.60 -2.61 -26.15
N GLN A 483 2.01 -3.53 -27.03
CA GLN A 483 3.28 -3.41 -27.74
C GLN A 483 3.30 -2.15 -28.63
N ASP A 484 2.22 -1.87 -29.35
CA ASP A 484 2.08 -0.67 -30.18
C ASP A 484 2.12 0.62 -29.35
N LEU A 485 1.64 0.57 -28.10
CA LEU A 485 1.76 1.65 -27.12
C LEU A 485 3.16 1.75 -26.48
N GLY A 486 4.05 0.78 -26.74
CA GLY A 486 5.45 0.78 -26.31
C GLY A 486 5.79 -0.17 -25.16
N ALA A 487 4.87 -1.04 -24.72
CA ALA A 487 5.17 -2.04 -23.70
C ALA A 487 6.29 -2.98 -24.13
N THR A 488 7.06 -3.47 -23.16
CA THR A 488 8.11 -4.47 -23.39
C THR A 488 7.82 -5.77 -22.65
N PHE A 489 8.31 -6.89 -23.19
CA PHE A 489 8.02 -8.23 -22.69
C PHE A 489 9.29 -8.92 -22.18
N ALA A 490 9.17 -9.66 -21.09
CA ALA A 490 10.26 -10.42 -20.50
C ALA A 490 9.77 -11.73 -19.87
N ASP A 491 10.66 -12.72 -19.81
CA ASP A 491 10.55 -13.90 -18.94
C ASP A 491 11.22 -13.61 -17.59
N ILE A 492 11.08 -14.54 -16.65
CA ILE A 492 11.85 -14.53 -15.41
C ILE A 492 12.84 -15.70 -15.39
N ASP A 493 14.11 -15.40 -15.13
CA ASP A 493 15.13 -16.44 -14.97
C ASP A 493 15.05 -17.14 -13.60
N SER A 494 15.84 -18.20 -13.42
CA SER A 494 15.85 -18.90 -12.12
C SER A 494 16.24 -18.00 -10.95
N HIS A 495 16.93 -16.88 -11.13
CA HIS A 495 17.30 -15.93 -10.10
C HIS A 495 16.26 -14.82 -9.86
N GLY A 496 15.14 -14.83 -10.57
CA GLY A 496 14.13 -13.77 -10.48
C GLY A 496 14.50 -12.51 -11.27
N GLU A 497 15.42 -12.60 -12.23
CA GLU A 497 15.82 -11.51 -13.12
C GLU A 497 15.00 -11.53 -14.41
N LEU A 498 14.71 -10.36 -14.95
CA LEU A 498 13.97 -10.23 -16.21
C LEU A 498 14.86 -10.56 -17.41
N ILE A 499 14.41 -11.48 -18.27
CA ILE A 499 15.03 -11.80 -19.54
C ILE A 499 14.15 -11.26 -20.66
N PRO A 500 14.60 -10.24 -21.44
CA PRO A 500 13.80 -9.71 -22.54
C PRO A 500 13.39 -10.78 -23.54
N ILE A 501 12.11 -10.78 -23.93
CA ILE A 501 11.54 -11.63 -24.98
C ILE A 501 11.22 -10.76 -26.20
N GLN A 502 11.58 -11.25 -27.39
CA GLN A 502 11.07 -10.68 -28.64
C GLN A 502 9.83 -11.46 -29.10
N LYS A 503 8.72 -10.75 -29.31
CA LYS A 503 7.53 -11.31 -29.93
C LYS A 503 7.81 -11.70 -31.39
N ARG A 504 7.38 -12.88 -31.83
CA ARG A 504 7.45 -13.32 -33.24
C ARG A 504 6.03 -13.50 -33.79
N GLY A 505 5.52 -12.49 -34.51
CA GLY A 505 4.14 -12.47 -35.01
C GLY A 505 3.12 -12.38 -33.86
N SER A 506 1.98 -13.07 -33.95
CA SER A 506 0.98 -13.14 -32.87
C SER A 506 1.39 -14.04 -31.70
N THR A 507 2.57 -14.67 -31.75
CA THR A 507 3.03 -15.61 -30.73
C THR A 507 4.12 -14.99 -29.85
N ILE A 508 3.85 -14.92 -28.55
CA ILE A 508 4.90 -14.75 -27.54
C ILE A 508 5.57 -16.11 -27.36
N VAL A 509 6.83 -16.21 -27.76
CA VAL A 509 7.64 -17.41 -27.57
C VAL A 509 8.30 -17.30 -26.21
N THR A 510 7.73 -17.96 -25.21
CA THR A 510 8.38 -18.09 -23.90
C THR A 510 9.32 -19.30 -23.91
N SER A 511 10.28 -19.30 -22.99
CA SER A 511 11.38 -20.27 -23.00
C SER A 511 11.03 -21.65 -22.43
N ALA A 512 9.84 -21.81 -21.83
CA ALA A 512 9.40 -23.04 -21.15
C ALA A 512 7.86 -23.24 -21.18
N ASP A 513 7.41 -24.49 -20.95
CA ASP A 513 5.98 -24.89 -20.89
C ASP A 513 5.17 -24.23 -19.76
N ARG A 514 5.86 -23.66 -18.76
CA ARG A 514 5.33 -22.72 -17.75
C ARG A 514 6.32 -21.58 -17.62
N SER A 515 5.88 -20.38 -17.92
CA SER A 515 6.74 -19.19 -17.92
C SER A 515 5.91 -17.99 -17.50
N HIS A 516 6.48 -17.18 -16.61
CA HIS A 516 5.94 -15.89 -16.23
C HIS A 516 6.17 -14.91 -17.38
N LEU A 517 5.09 -14.48 -18.05
CA LEU A 517 5.18 -13.39 -19.02
C LEU A 517 5.06 -12.06 -18.28
N ILE A 518 6.19 -11.38 -18.12
CA ILE A 518 6.24 -10.04 -17.54
C ILE A 518 6.11 -9.00 -18.64
N ILE A 519 5.11 -8.14 -18.49
CA ILE A 519 4.81 -7.02 -19.36
C ILE A 519 5.17 -5.75 -18.60
N ASP A 520 6.15 -5.00 -19.10
CA ASP A 520 6.53 -3.70 -18.58
C ASP A 520 5.79 -2.59 -19.32
N LEU A 521 4.90 -1.92 -18.59
CA LEU A 521 3.99 -0.88 -19.08
C LEU A 521 4.51 0.53 -18.79
N ARG A 522 5.62 0.68 -18.05
CA ARG A 522 6.21 2.00 -17.74
C ARG A 522 6.51 2.85 -18.99
N PRO A 523 6.93 2.28 -20.14
CA PRO A 523 7.09 3.06 -21.36
C PRO A 523 5.79 3.72 -21.86
N ILE A 524 4.63 3.07 -21.69
CA ILE A 524 3.32 3.63 -22.06
C ILE A 524 3.06 4.90 -21.26
N ARG A 525 3.27 4.88 -19.94
CA ARG A 525 3.12 6.07 -19.09
C ARG A 525 4.02 7.22 -19.57
N ALA A 526 5.28 6.92 -19.87
CA ALA A 526 6.22 7.93 -20.35
C ALA A 526 5.78 8.56 -21.68
N ALA A 527 5.05 7.82 -22.52
CA ALA A 527 4.44 8.36 -23.72
C ALA A 527 3.24 9.26 -23.40
N LEU A 528 2.37 8.87 -22.47
CA LEU A 528 1.21 9.66 -22.05
C LEU A 528 1.57 11.00 -21.40
N GLN A 529 2.66 11.06 -20.63
CA GLN A 529 3.13 12.29 -19.97
C GLN A 529 3.79 13.31 -20.92
N ARG A 530 4.03 12.95 -22.18
CA ARG A 530 4.64 13.85 -23.19
C ARG A 530 3.59 14.63 -23.99
N PHE A 531 2.32 14.30 -23.84
CA PHE A 531 1.17 14.97 -24.42
C PHE A 531 0.37 15.65 -23.31
#